data_AF-A0A4Y7ZQE6-F1
#
_entry.id   AF-A0A4Y7ZQE6-F1
#
_cell.length_a   1.000
_cell.length_b   1.000
_cell.length_c   1.000
_cell.angle_alpha   90.00
_cell.angle_beta   90.00
_cell.angle_gamma   90.00
#
_symmetry.space_group_name_H-M   'P 1'
#
loop_
_entity.id
_entity.type
_entity.pdbx_description
1 polymer ?
#
loop_
_entity_poly.entity_id
_entity_poly.type
_entity_poly.pdbx_seq_one_letter_code
_entity_poly.pdbx_strand_id
1 'polypeptide(L)'
;MNKHLLSVAVVGHANTGKTSLIRTLLRDASFGDIADKAGTTRHVEGAEIRIDDNHNLVIYDTPGLEDSIHLLSLLDSDFAKLSSAGYEDGIDRLLAFIQREHEFPELDQEIKVLKALLSNDLIFYVIDVREPILGKYRDELKILSYAAKPIIPVLNFIEAGEANISVWQAQLARLNLHAFVSFDSVVFRFSDEMKIYQKMQSLLADYDLQLEALIQQRQLQWLQREKAAQQLIASLLVEVAACRFKAVNNEESIQQVSEQLQANVRLLESQTLTQLLTLYQFKQHDIDLYELPIQEGQWKLDLFSADNLQEFGIKATSNFVKGAGVGVAVDLVAAGMTLGAAAVVGGVAGVLWGVKQRYYDELQAKLKGHRYLCADDITLQVLWKRQLHLLSVLQQRGHASVNKMSIDGSALNETGLPKAWAKWLKSARQHPQWASLNESDQPLFTNKKSALIKEITEHLIQIVKLK
;
A
#
# COMPACT_ATOMS: atom_id res chain seq x y z
N MET A 1 13.66 26.71 -27.47
CA MET A 1 12.34 26.06 -27.38
C MET A 1 11.80 26.40 -26.01
N ASN A 2 10.71 27.18 -25.93
CA ASN A 2 10.07 27.44 -24.64
C ASN A 2 9.53 26.10 -24.13
N LYS A 3 10.13 25.61 -23.04
CA LYS A 3 9.68 24.42 -22.33
C LYS A 3 8.29 24.73 -21.76
N HIS A 4 7.24 24.26 -22.42
CA HIS A 4 5.90 24.43 -21.91
C HIS A 4 5.72 23.47 -20.73
N LEU A 5 5.46 24.03 -19.56
CA LEU A 5 5.13 23.26 -18.36
C LEU A 5 3.77 22.60 -18.58
N LEU A 6 3.65 21.29 -18.36
CA LEU A 6 2.35 20.64 -18.45
C LEU A 6 1.58 20.91 -17.16
N SER A 7 0.39 21.49 -17.28
CA SER A 7 -0.43 21.93 -16.16
C SER A 7 -1.84 21.31 -16.19
N VAL A 8 -2.30 20.81 -15.04
CA VAL A 8 -3.58 20.13 -14.88
C VAL A 8 -4.38 20.78 -13.75
N ALA A 9 -5.62 21.18 -14.03
CA ALA A 9 -6.56 21.60 -13.01
C ALA A 9 -7.41 20.41 -12.54
N VAL A 10 -7.52 20.19 -11.23
CA VAL A 10 -8.40 19.19 -10.63
C VAL A 10 -9.65 19.89 -10.12
N VAL A 11 -10.76 19.65 -10.80
CA VAL A 11 -12.05 20.31 -10.61
C VAL A 11 -13.14 19.29 -10.31
N GLY A 12 -14.20 19.73 -9.64
CA GLY A 12 -15.32 18.87 -9.27
C GLY A 12 -16.08 19.48 -8.11
N HIS A 13 -17.27 18.94 -7.86
CA HIS A 13 -18.10 19.36 -6.74
C HIS A 13 -17.35 19.30 -5.39
N ALA A 14 -17.83 20.03 -4.39
CA ALA A 14 -17.27 19.95 -3.04
C ALA A 14 -17.30 18.49 -2.52
N ASN A 15 -16.28 18.12 -1.74
CA ASN A 15 -16.17 16.79 -1.10
C ASN A 15 -16.11 15.56 -2.04
N THR A 16 -15.86 15.75 -3.33
CA THR A 16 -15.64 14.65 -4.31
C THR A 16 -14.29 13.93 -4.18
N GLY A 17 -13.43 14.38 -3.26
CA GLY A 17 -12.12 13.80 -3.00
C GLY A 17 -10.99 14.33 -3.90
N LYS A 18 -11.09 15.56 -4.42
CA LYS A 18 -10.04 16.21 -5.24
C LYS A 18 -8.66 16.22 -4.58
N THR A 19 -8.56 16.79 -3.38
CA THR A 19 -7.31 16.84 -2.61
C THR A 19 -6.78 15.43 -2.31
N SER A 20 -7.66 14.49 -1.96
CA SER A 20 -7.28 13.09 -1.71
C SER A 20 -6.75 12.41 -2.96
N LEU A 21 -7.36 12.65 -4.12
CA LEU A 21 -6.89 12.14 -5.41
C LEU A 21 -5.48 12.68 -5.72
N ILE A 22 -5.23 13.96 -5.48
CA ILE A 22 -3.91 14.56 -5.68
C ILE A 22 -2.88 13.94 -4.73
N ARG A 23 -3.19 13.82 -3.44
CA ARG A 23 -2.33 13.13 -2.45
C ARG A 23 -1.98 11.71 -2.90
N THR A 24 -2.96 10.96 -3.40
CA THR A 24 -2.78 9.59 -3.88
C THR A 24 -1.90 9.55 -5.12
N LEU A 25 -2.08 10.47 -6.07
CA LEU A 25 -1.25 10.57 -7.28
C LEU A 25 0.19 11.01 -6.99
N LEU A 26 0.39 11.91 -6.03
CA LEU A 26 1.71 12.36 -5.57
C LEU A 26 2.39 11.34 -4.66
N ARG A 27 1.62 10.45 -4.05
CA ARG A 27 2.01 9.58 -2.92
C ARG A 27 2.51 10.37 -1.70
N ASP A 28 2.07 11.62 -1.58
CA ASP A 28 2.42 12.53 -0.50
C ASP A 28 1.16 12.91 0.29
N ALA A 29 1.04 12.36 1.50
CA ALA A 29 -0.09 12.63 2.39
C ALA A 29 -0.06 14.04 2.99
N SER A 30 1.09 14.74 2.96
CA SER A 30 1.26 16.10 3.51
C SER A 30 0.81 17.20 2.56
N PHE A 31 0.49 16.87 1.31
CA PHE A 31 -0.01 17.84 0.34
C PHE A 31 -1.36 18.40 0.81
N GLY A 32 -1.58 19.71 0.75
CA GLY A 32 -2.84 20.35 1.19
C GLY A 32 -3.06 20.41 2.70
N ASP A 33 -2.07 20.05 3.52
CA ASP A 33 -2.08 20.46 4.92
C ASP A 33 -1.77 21.97 4.97
N ILE A 34 -2.66 22.74 5.59
CA ILE A 34 -2.54 24.21 5.73
C ILE A 34 -1.26 24.51 6.54
N ALA A 35 -0.14 24.68 5.84
CA ALA A 35 0.95 25.44 6.38
C ALA A 35 0.51 26.90 6.30
N ASP A 36 0.22 27.52 7.45
CA ASP A 36 0.04 28.97 7.59
C ASP A 36 1.31 29.69 7.10
N LYS A 37 1.45 29.85 5.78
CA LYS A 37 2.39 30.79 5.19
C LYS A 37 1.65 32.11 5.11
N ALA A 38 1.99 32.99 6.04
CA ALA A 38 1.52 34.35 6.08
C ALA A 38 1.63 35.02 4.69
N GLY A 39 0.48 35.46 4.16
CA GLY A 39 0.44 36.57 3.21
C GLY A 39 0.16 36.26 1.74
N THR A 40 -0.86 35.49 1.38
CA THR A 40 -1.51 35.67 0.06
C THR A 40 -2.93 35.10 0.04
N THR A 41 -3.93 35.98 -0.04
CA THR A 41 -5.37 35.69 -0.15
C THR A 41 -5.78 35.37 -1.61
N ARG A 42 -5.06 34.47 -2.31
CA ARG A 42 -5.30 34.17 -3.74
C ARG A 42 -5.17 32.70 -4.17
N HIS A 43 -5.06 31.73 -3.26
CA HIS A 43 -4.46 30.44 -3.61
C HIS A 43 -5.43 29.37 -4.14
N VAL A 44 -5.14 28.93 -5.37
CA VAL A 44 -5.31 27.55 -5.85
C VAL A 44 -4.03 26.83 -5.46
N GLU A 45 -4.11 25.72 -4.72
CA GLU A 45 -2.91 25.02 -4.24
C GLU A 45 -2.34 24.15 -5.36
N GLY A 46 -1.06 24.35 -5.70
CA GLY A 46 -0.36 23.58 -6.74
C GLY A 46 0.64 22.61 -6.16
N ALA A 47 0.67 21.38 -6.69
CA ALA A 47 1.75 20.42 -6.51
C ALA A 47 2.49 20.17 -7.82
N GLU A 48 3.81 20.06 -7.72
CA GLU A 48 4.67 19.78 -8.87
C GLU A 48 5.18 18.34 -8.81
N ILE A 49 4.84 17.55 -9.83
CA ILE A 49 5.46 16.26 -10.14
C ILE A 49 6.62 16.52 -11.10
N ARG A 50 7.85 16.42 -10.60
CA ARG A 50 9.05 16.52 -11.42
C ARG A 50 9.44 15.15 -11.97
N ILE A 51 9.60 15.08 -13.28
CA ILE A 51 10.11 13.89 -13.99
C ILE A 51 11.64 13.98 -14.04
N ASP A 52 12.16 15.14 -14.44
CA ASP A 52 13.57 15.51 -14.43
C ASP A 52 13.71 17.05 -14.37
N ASP A 53 14.92 17.61 -14.51
CA ASP A 53 15.15 19.06 -14.49
C ASP A 53 14.43 19.84 -15.62
N ASN A 54 13.83 19.13 -16.58
CA ASN A 54 13.29 19.68 -17.81
C ASN A 54 11.80 19.36 -18.07
N HIS A 55 11.24 18.36 -17.38
CA HIS A 55 9.90 17.85 -17.58
C HIS A 55 9.14 17.87 -16.27
N ASN A 56 8.20 18.81 -16.13
CA ASN A 56 7.41 18.98 -14.92
C ASN A 56 5.93 18.92 -15.28
N LEU A 57 5.16 18.16 -14.49
CA LEU A 57 3.71 18.13 -14.48
C LEU A 57 3.26 18.86 -13.22
N VAL A 58 2.50 19.94 -13.35
CA VAL A 58 1.92 20.65 -12.20
C VAL A 58 0.44 20.33 -12.12
N ILE A 59 -0.01 19.98 -10.93
CA ILE A 59 -1.40 19.65 -10.64
C ILE A 59 -1.91 20.67 -9.64
N TYR A 60 -3.00 21.35 -10.00
CA TYR A 60 -3.63 22.39 -9.21
C TYR A 60 -4.92 21.87 -8.61
N ASP A 61 -5.04 21.94 -7.29
CA ASP A 61 -6.28 21.66 -6.56
C ASP A 61 -7.16 22.91 -6.54
N THR A 62 -8.39 22.79 -7.02
CA THR A 62 -9.35 23.89 -7.01
C THR A 62 -10.34 23.75 -5.85
N PRO A 63 -10.97 24.86 -5.40
CA PRO A 63 -12.18 24.79 -4.59
C PRO A 63 -13.28 23.93 -5.23
N GLY A 64 -14.30 23.59 -4.43
CA GLY A 64 -15.51 22.95 -4.94
C GLY A 64 -16.24 23.86 -5.92
N LEU A 65 -16.76 23.29 -7.01
CA LEU A 65 -17.75 23.96 -7.84
C LEU A 65 -19.13 23.74 -7.19
N GLU A 66 -19.60 24.70 -6.42
CA GLU A 66 -20.74 24.52 -5.51
C GLU A 66 -22.05 25.00 -6.15
N ASP A 67 -22.07 26.21 -6.71
CA ASP A 67 -23.28 26.81 -7.31
C ASP A 67 -23.20 26.87 -8.85
N SER A 68 -23.05 25.70 -9.46
CA SER A 68 -22.97 25.55 -10.92
C SER A 68 -24.25 25.99 -11.64
N ILE A 69 -25.41 25.86 -11.00
CA ILE A 69 -26.71 26.25 -11.56
C ILE A 69 -26.79 27.77 -11.70
N HIS A 70 -26.47 28.51 -10.62
CA HIS A 70 -26.48 29.96 -10.65
C HIS A 70 -25.43 30.50 -11.60
N LEU A 71 -24.20 29.97 -11.54
CA LEU A 71 -23.11 30.37 -12.44
C LEU A 71 -23.49 30.18 -13.92
N LEU A 72 -24.03 29.02 -14.28
CA LEU A 72 -24.41 28.74 -15.67
C LEU A 72 -25.51 29.69 -16.15
N SER A 73 -26.49 30.00 -15.30
CA SER A 73 -27.57 30.96 -15.60
C SER A 73 -27.02 32.36 -15.88
N LEU A 74 -26.09 32.85 -15.05
CA LEU A 74 -25.42 34.13 -15.26
C LEU A 74 -24.65 34.13 -16.58
N LEU A 75 -23.82 33.11 -16.80
CA LEU A 75 -23.06 32.94 -18.02
C LEU A 75 -23.98 32.93 -19.26
N ASP A 76 -25.15 32.27 -19.20
CA ASP A 76 -26.09 32.18 -20.34
C ASP A 76 -26.75 33.55 -20.59
N SER A 77 -27.10 34.27 -19.52
CA SER A 77 -27.70 35.60 -19.59
C SER A 77 -26.74 36.67 -20.13
N ASP A 78 -25.46 36.58 -19.79
CA ASP A 78 -24.44 37.51 -20.23
C ASP A 78 -24.05 37.27 -21.68
N PHE A 79 -23.96 36.00 -22.07
CA PHE A 79 -23.75 35.62 -23.47
C PHE A 79 -24.86 36.14 -24.40
N ALA A 80 -26.12 36.08 -23.97
CA ALA A 80 -27.24 36.61 -24.74
C ALA A 80 -27.15 38.13 -24.96
N LYS A 81 -26.51 38.88 -24.04
CA LYS A 81 -26.27 40.32 -24.19
C LYS A 81 -25.09 40.61 -25.11
N LEU A 82 -23.99 39.86 -24.96
CA LEU A 82 -22.71 40.04 -25.66
C LEU A 82 -22.75 39.58 -27.13
N SER A 83 -23.50 38.53 -27.45
CA SER A 83 -23.64 37.98 -28.81
C SER A 83 -24.21 38.98 -29.83
N SER A 84 -24.83 40.06 -29.38
CA SER A 84 -25.25 41.21 -30.20
C SER A 84 -24.08 41.99 -30.83
N ALA A 85 -22.84 41.81 -30.34
CA ALA A 85 -21.67 42.62 -30.66
C ALA A 85 -20.61 41.92 -31.55
N GLY A 86 -20.88 40.74 -32.10
CA GLY A 86 -20.06 40.11 -33.17
C GLY A 86 -18.96 39.15 -32.70
N TYR A 87 -19.08 38.64 -31.49
CA TYR A 87 -18.13 37.81 -30.76
C TYR A 87 -19.00 36.80 -29.96
N GLU A 88 -18.63 35.56 -29.60
CA GLU A 88 -17.37 35.07 -29.02
C GLU A 88 -17.61 33.60 -28.60
N ASP A 89 -16.60 32.74 -28.58
CA ASP A 89 -16.83 31.31 -28.29
C ASP A 89 -16.97 31.02 -26.78
N GLY A 90 -16.83 29.76 -26.36
CA GLY A 90 -16.91 29.40 -24.94
C GLY A 90 -15.84 30.08 -24.07
N ILE A 91 -14.62 30.26 -24.59
CA ILE A 91 -13.50 30.81 -23.82
C ILE A 91 -13.78 32.26 -23.48
N ASP A 92 -14.18 33.01 -24.50
CA ASP A 92 -14.45 34.42 -24.40
C ASP A 92 -15.62 34.73 -23.46
N ARG A 93 -16.64 33.86 -23.46
CA ARG A 93 -17.72 33.89 -22.48
C ARG A 93 -17.22 33.77 -21.04
N LEU A 94 -16.26 32.89 -20.77
CA LEU A 94 -15.65 32.77 -19.44
C LEU A 94 -14.81 34.01 -19.09
N LEU A 95 -14.02 34.52 -20.04
CA LEU A 95 -13.20 35.72 -19.84
C LEU A 95 -14.04 36.96 -19.53
N ALA A 96 -15.12 37.18 -20.28
CA ALA A 96 -16.04 38.29 -20.08
C ALA A 96 -16.73 38.25 -18.70
N PHE A 97 -17.04 37.05 -18.20
CA PHE A 97 -17.56 36.88 -16.85
C PHE A 97 -16.50 37.17 -15.78
N ILE A 98 -15.28 36.63 -15.92
CA ILE A 98 -14.17 36.86 -14.98
C ILE A 98 -13.81 38.35 -14.86
N GLN A 99 -13.91 39.14 -15.94
CA GLN A 99 -13.68 40.60 -15.88
C GLN A 99 -14.63 41.34 -14.94
N ARG A 100 -15.81 40.76 -14.68
CA ARG A 100 -16.83 41.29 -13.77
C ARG A 100 -16.90 40.53 -12.44
N GLU A 101 -15.82 39.85 -12.06
CA GLU A 101 -15.76 39.09 -10.80
C GLU A 101 -16.15 39.89 -9.55
N HIS A 102 -15.90 41.21 -9.56
CA HIS A 102 -16.24 42.11 -8.46
C HIS A 102 -17.76 42.33 -8.28
N GLU A 103 -18.57 42.03 -9.31
CA GLU A 103 -20.04 42.10 -9.26
C GLU A 103 -20.65 40.89 -8.52
N PHE A 104 -19.90 39.79 -8.39
CA PHE A 104 -20.37 38.50 -7.87
C PHE A 104 -19.47 37.95 -6.76
N PRO A 105 -19.31 38.67 -5.62
CA PRO A 105 -18.45 38.23 -4.51
C PRO A 105 -18.85 36.87 -3.92
N GLU A 106 -20.12 36.48 -4.04
CA GLU A 106 -20.65 35.18 -3.62
C GLU A 106 -20.14 34.01 -4.46
N LEU A 107 -19.61 34.26 -5.67
CA LEU A 107 -19.08 33.26 -6.60
C LEU A 107 -17.54 33.22 -6.63
N ASP A 108 -16.87 33.69 -5.57
CA ASP A 108 -15.40 33.72 -5.50
C ASP A 108 -14.75 32.34 -5.74
N GLN A 109 -15.38 31.26 -5.28
CA GLN A 109 -14.89 29.89 -5.52
C GLN A 109 -15.03 29.48 -6.98
N GLU A 110 -16.21 29.70 -7.57
CA GLU A 110 -16.52 29.46 -8.98
C GLU A 110 -15.55 30.22 -9.89
N ILE A 111 -15.31 31.51 -9.60
CA ILE A 111 -14.39 32.36 -10.37
C ILE A 111 -12.95 31.81 -10.31
N LYS A 112 -12.50 31.31 -9.15
CA LYS A 112 -11.20 30.61 -9.04
C LYS A 112 -11.15 29.35 -9.90
N VAL A 113 -12.23 28.57 -9.93
CA VAL A 113 -12.35 27.41 -10.82
C VAL A 113 -12.23 27.86 -12.27
N LEU A 114 -13.00 28.85 -12.73
CA LEU A 114 -12.96 29.34 -14.12
C LEU A 114 -11.56 29.81 -14.53
N LYS A 115 -10.86 30.56 -13.66
CA LYS A 115 -9.47 30.97 -13.88
C LYS A 115 -8.52 29.77 -14.01
N ALA A 116 -8.74 28.71 -13.23
CA ALA A 116 -7.96 27.48 -13.34
C ALA A 116 -8.23 26.75 -14.66
N LEU A 117 -9.48 26.69 -15.13
CA LEU A 117 -9.82 26.06 -16.42
C LEU A 117 -9.05 26.70 -17.59
N LEU A 118 -9.00 28.04 -17.60
CA LEU A 118 -8.38 28.79 -18.70
C LEU A 118 -6.85 28.75 -18.66
N SER A 119 -6.26 28.65 -17.46
CA SER A 119 -4.80 28.70 -17.27
C SER A 119 -4.11 27.34 -17.35
N ASN A 120 -4.85 26.23 -17.43
CA ASN A 120 -4.29 24.88 -17.48
C ASN A 120 -4.41 24.22 -18.86
N ASP A 121 -3.57 23.21 -19.12
CA ASP A 121 -3.57 22.44 -20.37
C ASP A 121 -4.67 21.37 -20.40
N LEU A 122 -5.02 20.83 -19.23
CA LEU A 122 -5.94 19.71 -19.06
C LEU A 122 -6.79 19.89 -17.80
N ILE A 123 -8.02 19.37 -17.84
CA ILE A 123 -8.91 19.35 -16.68
C ILE A 123 -9.16 17.91 -16.25
N PHE A 124 -8.88 17.59 -15.00
CA PHE A 124 -9.44 16.42 -14.33
C PHE A 124 -10.74 16.81 -13.66
N TYR A 125 -11.84 16.17 -14.06
CA TYR A 125 -13.14 16.36 -13.42
C TYR A 125 -13.44 15.19 -12.50
N VAL A 126 -13.30 15.39 -11.19
CA VAL A 126 -13.45 14.35 -10.17
C VAL A 126 -14.92 14.12 -9.85
N ILE A 127 -15.34 12.86 -9.98
CA ILE A 127 -16.71 12.40 -9.77
C ILE A 127 -16.72 11.44 -8.59
N ASP A 128 -17.52 11.75 -7.57
CA ASP A 128 -17.86 10.80 -6.53
C ASP A 128 -18.94 9.83 -7.05
N VAL A 129 -18.56 8.59 -7.32
CA VAL A 129 -19.51 7.61 -7.87
C VAL A 129 -20.52 7.09 -6.84
N ARG A 130 -20.37 7.40 -5.55
CA ARG A 130 -21.37 7.07 -4.53
C ARG A 130 -22.63 7.92 -4.68
N GLU A 131 -22.48 9.13 -5.23
CA GLU A 131 -23.61 10.03 -5.42
C GLU A 131 -24.43 9.68 -6.67
N PRO A 132 -25.77 9.84 -6.60
CA PRO A 132 -26.62 9.75 -7.78
C PRO A 132 -26.37 10.93 -8.71
N ILE A 133 -26.69 10.74 -9.99
CA ILE A 133 -26.47 11.78 -11.00
C ILE A 133 -27.57 12.82 -10.92
N LEU A 134 -27.21 13.98 -10.38
CA LEU A 134 -28.06 15.16 -10.26
C LEU A 134 -27.88 16.12 -11.45
N GLY A 135 -28.87 17.00 -11.65
CA GLY A 135 -28.83 18.03 -12.71
C GLY A 135 -27.59 18.92 -12.64
N LYS A 136 -27.15 19.28 -11.43
CA LYS A 136 -25.97 20.11 -11.17
C LYS A 136 -24.71 19.63 -11.89
N TYR A 137 -24.51 18.31 -12.01
CA TYR A 137 -23.33 17.75 -12.69
C TYR A 137 -23.32 17.99 -14.20
N ARG A 138 -24.51 18.07 -14.81
CA ARG A 138 -24.64 18.44 -16.23
C ARG A 138 -24.30 19.91 -16.44
N ASP A 139 -24.69 20.76 -15.50
CA ASP A 139 -24.40 22.19 -15.53
C ASP A 139 -22.89 22.45 -15.33
N GLU A 140 -22.27 21.77 -14.36
CA GLU A 140 -20.81 21.77 -14.15
C GLU A 140 -20.08 21.39 -15.44
N LEU A 141 -20.38 20.22 -16.03
CA LEU A 141 -19.72 19.75 -17.25
C LEU A 141 -19.96 20.69 -18.46
N LYS A 142 -21.12 21.33 -18.55
CA LYS A 142 -21.40 22.36 -19.57
C LYS A 142 -20.50 23.58 -19.37
N ILE A 143 -20.34 24.06 -18.13
CA ILE A 143 -19.42 25.17 -17.80
C ILE A 143 -17.98 24.80 -18.17
N LEU A 144 -17.52 23.60 -17.79
CA LEU A 144 -16.17 23.13 -18.11
C LEU A 144 -15.91 23.09 -19.62
N SER A 145 -16.91 22.69 -20.41
CA SER A 145 -16.79 22.60 -21.87
C SER A 145 -16.47 23.94 -22.55
N TYR A 146 -16.81 25.08 -21.91
CA TYR A 146 -16.51 26.40 -22.45
C TYR A 146 -15.02 26.73 -22.48
N ALA A 147 -14.20 26.12 -21.62
CA ALA A 147 -12.76 26.38 -21.60
C ALA A 147 -12.00 25.80 -22.82
N ALA A 148 -12.67 24.96 -23.64
CA ALA A 148 -12.10 24.28 -24.80
C ALA A 148 -10.78 23.52 -24.51
N LYS A 149 -10.63 23.02 -23.28
CA LYS A 149 -9.53 22.15 -22.86
C LYS A 149 -9.98 20.69 -22.86
N PRO A 150 -9.07 19.72 -23.05
CA PRO A 150 -9.42 18.32 -22.87
C PRO A 150 -9.81 18.05 -21.40
N ILE A 151 -10.91 17.32 -21.22
CA ILE A 151 -11.44 16.96 -19.90
C ILE A 151 -11.34 15.45 -19.75
N ILE A 152 -10.70 14.99 -18.68
CA ILE A 152 -10.73 13.58 -18.25
C ILE A 152 -11.60 13.50 -17.00
N PRO A 153 -12.81 12.90 -17.10
CA PRO A 153 -13.56 12.52 -15.92
C PRO A 153 -12.81 11.45 -15.12
N VAL A 154 -12.64 11.67 -13.82
CA VAL A 154 -11.98 10.74 -12.90
C VAL A 154 -13.02 10.21 -11.91
N LEU A 155 -13.34 8.92 -12.05
CA LEU A 155 -14.29 8.24 -11.16
C LEU A 155 -13.59 7.84 -9.86
N ASN A 156 -14.03 8.43 -8.74
CA ASN A 156 -13.50 8.22 -7.39
C ASN A 156 -14.51 7.44 -6.52
N PHE A 157 -14.02 6.80 -5.46
CA PHE A 157 -14.81 5.94 -4.54
C PHE A 157 -15.47 4.73 -5.25
N ILE A 158 -14.69 4.06 -6.10
CA ILE A 158 -15.12 3.02 -7.03
C ILE A 158 -15.76 1.84 -6.28
N GLU A 159 -15.12 1.36 -5.22
CA GLU A 159 -15.60 0.17 -4.48
C GLU A 159 -16.94 0.46 -3.78
N ALA A 160 -17.05 1.62 -3.14
CA ALA A 160 -18.27 2.04 -2.44
C ALA A 160 -19.41 2.44 -3.40
N GLY A 161 -19.09 2.90 -4.61
CA GLY A 161 -20.04 3.38 -5.61
C GLY A 161 -20.21 2.46 -6.82
N GLU A 162 -19.80 1.18 -6.72
CA GLU A 162 -19.72 0.24 -7.85
C GLU A 162 -21.02 0.19 -8.66
N ALA A 163 -22.17 0.17 -7.97
CA ALA A 163 -23.50 0.11 -8.58
C ALA A 163 -23.80 1.28 -9.53
N ASN A 164 -23.20 2.45 -9.30
CA ASN A 164 -23.46 3.66 -10.08
C ASN A 164 -22.48 3.89 -11.22
N ILE A 165 -21.37 3.13 -11.30
CA ILE A 165 -20.32 3.36 -12.30
C ILE A 165 -20.89 3.29 -13.72
N SER A 166 -21.69 2.26 -14.03
CA SER A 166 -22.30 2.10 -15.35
C SER A 166 -23.25 3.25 -15.71
N VAL A 167 -23.97 3.78 -14.72
CA VAL A 167 -24.86 4.93 -14.86
C VAL A 167 -24.05 6.19 -15.18
N TRP A 168 -22.95 6.42 -14.45
CA TRP A 168 -22.03 7.53 -14.68
C TRP A 168 -21.39 7.47 -16.07
N GLN A 169 -20.90 6.29 -16.48
CA GLN A 169 -20.36 6.08 -17.82
C GLN A 169 -21.38 6.41 -18.93
N ALA A 170 -22.64 5.99 -18.75
CA ALA A 170 -23.70 6.30 -19.71
C ALA A 170 -24.01 7.80 -19.80
N GLN A 171 -23.95 8.54 -18.68
CA GLN A 171 -24.16 9.99 -18.70
C GLN A 171 -22.98 10.74 -19.28
N LEU A 172 -21.74 10.35 -18.96
CA LEU A 172 -20.54 10.91 -19.57
C LEU A 172 -20.56 10.72 -21.09
N ALA A 173 -20.96 9.53 -21.56
CA ALA A 173 -21.13 9.27 -22.99
C ALA A 173 -22.19 10.18 -23.66
N ARG A 174 -23.31 10.48 -22.97
CA ARG A 174 -24.33 11.44 -23.46
C ARG A 174 -23.82 12.88 -23.57
N LEU A 175 -22.73 13.19 -22.86
CA LEU A 175 -22.03 14.47 -22.91
C LEU A 175 -20.76 14.40 -23.78
N ASN A 176 -20.61 13.35 -24.59
CA ASN A 176 -19.47 13.07 -25.47
C ASN A 176 -18.12 12.89 -24.72
N LEU A 177 -18.15 12.61 -23.43
CA LEU A 177 -16.98 12.36 -22.60
C LEU A 177 -16.71 10.85 -22.53
N HIS A 178 -16.02 10.32 -23.53
CA HIS A 178 -15.67 8.90 -23.62
C HIS A 178 -14.30 8.57 -22.99
N ALA A 179 -13.48 9.59 -22.74
CA ALA A 179 -12.12 9.47 -22.20
C ALA A 179 -12.11 9.63 -20.67
N PHE A 180 -12.80 8.73 -19.95
CA PHE A 180 -12.78 8.71 -18.49
C PHE A 180 -11.76 7.69 -17.95
N VAL A 181 -11.40 7.86 -16.68
CA VAL A 181 -10.54 6.95 -15.92
C VAL A 181 -11.16 6.64 -14.56
N SER A 182 -10.93 5.42 -14.12
CA SER A 182 -11.28 4.97 -12.78
C SER A 182 -10.02 5.09 -11.93
N PHE A 183 -10.04 5.97 -10.93
CA PHE A 183 -8.93 6.16 -10.01
C PHE A 183 -9.46 6.49 -8.63
N ASP A 184 -9.30 5.53 -7.72
CA ASP A 184 -9.80 5.65 -6.37
C ASP A 184 -8.75 6.29 -5.45
N SER A 185 -9.12 7.40 -4.82
CA SER A 185 -8.27 8.06 -3.82
C SER A 185 -8.10 7.23 -2.54
N VAL A 186 -9.08 6.36 -2.24
CA VAL A 186 -9.06 5.43 -1.11
C VAL A 186 -8.39 4.13 -1.51
N VAL A 187 -8.42 3.72 -2.79
CA VAL A 187 -7.86 2.45 -3.26
C VAL A 187 -6.80 2.65 -4.35
N PHE A 188 -5.52 2.61 -3.97
CA PHE A 188 -4.45 2.85 -4.93
C PHE A 188 -4.07 1.59 -5.71
N ARG A 189 -4.20 1.66 -7.04
CA ARG A 189 -3.59 0.70 -7.95
C ARG A 189 -2.64 1.41 -8.89
N PHE A 190 -1.39 0.96 -8.94
CA PHE A 190 -0.41 1.53 -9.86
C PHE A 190 -0.83 1.46 -11.33
N SER A 191 -1.57 0.42 -11.71
CA SER A 191 -2.14 0.29 -13.06
C SER A 191 -3.15 1.40 -13.39
N ASP A 192 -3.89 1.91 -12.41
CA ASP A 192 -4.84 3.01 -12.60
C ASP A 192 -4.13 4.36 -12.74
N GLU A 193 -3.04 4.57 -12.00
CA GLU A 193 -2.12 5.70 -12.22
C GLU A 193 -1.59 5.69 -13.68
N MET A 194 -1.19 4.51 -14.19
CA MET A 194 -0.73 4.40 -15.59
C MET A 194 -1.83 4.72 -16.61
N LYS A 195 -3.07 4.28 -16.35
CA LYS A 195 -4.21 4.60 -17.23
C LYS A 195 -4.47 6.11 -17.28
N ILE A 196 -4.29 6.84 -16.17
CA ILE A 196 -4.38 8.31 -16.15
C ILE A 196 -3.38 8.91 -17.13
N TYR A 197 -2.08 8.62 -16.97
CA TYR A 197 -1.06 9.22 -17.82
C TYR A 197 -1.19 8.82 -19.29
N GLN A 198 -1.58 7.57 -19.58
CA GLN A 198 -1.87 7.13 -20.95
C GLN A 198 -3.06 7.88 -21.56
N LYS A 199 -4.08 8.20 -20.76
CA LYS A 199 -5.23 8.98 -21.22
C LYS A 199 -4.84 10.44 -21.46
N MET A 200 -4.03 11.03 -20.60
CA MET A 200 -3.43 12.34 -20.82
C MET A 200 -2.65 12.35 -22.15
N GLN A 201 -1.79 11.35 -22.37
CA GLN A 201 -0.96 11.23 -23.58
C GLN A 201 -1.82 11.17 -24.85
N SER A 202 -2.96 10.46 -24.78
CA SER A 202 -3.90 10.35 -25.91
C SER A 202 -4.60 11.67 -26.25
N LEU A 203 -4.81 12.55 -25.26
CA LEU A 203 -5.54 13.82 -25.41
C LEU A 203 -4.62 15.02 -25.64
N LEU A 204 -3.34 14.91 -25.27
CA LEU A 204 -2.36 15.99 -25.27
C LEU A 204 -1.19 15.65 -26.19
N ALA A 205 -1.45 15.64 -27.50
CA ALA A 205 -0.45 15.24 -28.51
C ALA A 205 0.85 16.06 -28.44
N ASP A 206 0.78 17.34 -28.08
CA ASP A 206 1.95 18.22 -27.93
C ASP A 206 2.89 17.79 -26.78
N TYR A 207 2.39 16.98 -25.85
CA TYR A 207 3.11 16.50 -24.66
C TYR A 207 3.46 15.01 -24.72
N ASP A 208 3.30 14.35 -25.87
CA ASP A 208 3.46 12.90 -26.02
C ASP A 208 4.80 12.39 -25.46
N LEU A 209 5.93 12.98 -25.88
CA LEU A 209 7.27 12.60 -25.41
C LEU A 209 7.47 12.84 -23.90
N GLN A 210 6.91 13.93 -23.37
CA GLN A 210 7.01 14.24 -21.94
C GLN A 210 6.22 13.22 -21.09
N LEU A 211 5.02 12.86 -21.54
CA LEU A 211 4.16 11.90 -20.86
C LEU A 211 4.69 10.47 -20.99
N GLU A 212 5.28 10.11 -22.13
CA GLU A 212 5.97 8.82 -22.29
C GLU A 212 7.14 8.71 -21.29
N ALA A 213 7.97 9.74 -21.17
CA ALA A 213 9.06 9.78 -20.21
C ALA A 213 8.56 9.64 -18.76
N LEU A 214 7.47 10.33 -18.39
CA LEU A 214 6.82 10.19 -17.08
C LEU A 214 6.37 8.75 -16.83
N ILE A 215 5.66 8.14 -17.78
CA ILE A 215 5.15 6.77 -17.66
C ILE A 215 6.30 5.79 -17.45
N GLN A 216 7.34 5.85 -18.28
CA GLN A 216 8.50 4.96 -18.17
C GLN A 216 9.22 5.13 -16.83
N GLN A 217 9.44 6.38 -16.39
CA GLN A 217 10.08 6.65 -15.12
C GLN A 217 9.25 6.10 -13.95
N ARG A 218 7.93 6.33 -13.93
CA ARG A 218 7.04 5.82 -12.89
C ARG A 218 7.04 4.29 -12.84
N GLN A 219 7.04 3.61 -13.99
CA GLN A 219 7.14 2.16 -14.07
C GLN A 219 8.46 1.62 -13.51
N LEU A 220 9.59 2.28 -13.85
CA LEU A 220 10.90 1.92 -13.33
C LEU A 220 10.97 2.12 -11.81
N GLN A 221 10.48 3.25 -11.30
CA GLN A 221 10.42 3.53 -9.86
C GLN A 221 9.57 2.49 -9.12
N TRP A 222 8.42 2.11 -9.70
CA TRP A 222 7.56 1.06 -9.14
C TRP A 222 8.29 -0.28 -9.05
N LEU A 223 8.89 -0.73 -10.16
CA LEU A 223 9.61 -2.00 -10.22
C LEU A 223 10.80 -2.04 -9.24
N GLN A 224 11.54 -0.93 -9.13
CA GLN A 224 12.65 -0.81 -8.18
C GLN A 224 12.17 -0.90 -6.73
N ARG A 225 11.06 -0.22 -6.39
CA ARG A 225 10.46 -0.26 -5.06
C ARG A 225 9.96 -1.66 -4.71
N GLU A 226 9.26 -2.31 -5.63
CA GLU A 226 8.77 -3.67 -5.45
C GLU A 226 9.94 -4.64 -5.19
N LYS A 227 10.96 -4.59 -6.04
CA LYS A 227 12.16 -5.44 -5.91
C LYS A 227 12.88 -5.19 -4.58
N ALA A 228 13.03 -3.94 -4.16
CA ALA A 228 13.63 -3.59 -2.88
C ALA A 228 12.84 -4.19 -1.71
N ALA A 229 11.51 -4.10 -1.75
CA ALA A 229 10.64 -4.66 -0.71
C ALA A 229 10.76 -6.20 -0.62
N GLN A 230 10.75 -6.88 -1.77
CA GLN A 230 10.92 -8.33 -1.84
C GLN A 230 12.32 -8.76 -1.37
N GLN A 231 13.34 -7.95 -1.61
CA GLN A 231 14.69 -8.18 -1.10
C GLN A 231 14.77 -8.02 0.43
N LEU A 232 14.04 -7.07 1.02
CA LEU A 232 13.93 -6.93 2.48
C LEU A 232 13.30 -8.18 3.10
N ILE A 233 12.19 -8.66 2.55
CA ILE A 233 11.51 -9.88 3.02
C ILE A 233 12.40 -11.12 2.87
N ALA A 234 13.07 -11.27 1.72
CA ALA A 234 14.00 -12.36 1.49
C ALA A 234 15.17 -12.34 2.49
N SER A 235 15.70 -11.14 2.80
CA SER A 235 16.78 -10.96 3.78
C SER A 235 16.32 -11.36 5.18
N LEU A 236 15.14 -10.88 5.61
CA LEU A 236 14.54 -11.26 6.89
C LEU A 236 14.41 -12.79 7.03
N LEU A 237 13.86 -13.46 6.02
CA LEU A 237 13.69 -14.92 6.04
C LEU A 237 15.03 -15.64 6.20
N VAL A 238 16.05 -15.22 5.45
CA VAL A 238 17.40 -15.82 5.50
C VAL A 238 18.05 -15.59 6.88
N GLU A 239 17.94 -14.39 7.44
CA GLU A 239 18.53 -14.08 8.75
C GLU A 239 17.84 -14.83 9.89
N VAL A 240 16.51 -14.83 9.94
CA VAL A 240 15.75 -15.58 10.97
C VAL A 240 15.99 -17.08 10.85
N ALA A 241 16.08 -17.62 9.62
CA ALA A 241 16.40 -19.03 9.42
C ALA A 241 17.85 -19.38 9.81
N ALA A 242 18.77 -18.42 9.77
CA ALA A 242 20.16 -18.59 10.21
C ALA A 242 20.34 -18.38 11.73
N CYS A 243 19.40 -17.75 12.44
CA CYS A 243 19.46 -17.55 13.89
C CYS A 243 19.63 -18.89 14.63
N ARG A 244 20.69 -18.99 15.42
CA ARG A 244 21.08 -20.21 16.12
C ARG A 244 21.85 -19.85 17.39
N PHE A 245 21.31 -20.22 18.53
CA PHE A 245 21.91 -19.93 19.83
C PHE A 245 22.22 -21.21 20.60
N LYS A 246 23.34 -21.21 21.32
CA LYS A 246 23.82 -22.34 22.10
C LYS A 246 23.29 -22.24 23.53
N ALA A 247 22.62 -23.28 24.01
CA ALA A 247 22.20 -23.45 25.39
C ALA A 247 22.96 -24.58 26.07
N VAL A 248 23.15 -24.49 27.38
CA VAL A 248 23.48 -25.65 28.21
C VAL A 248 22.24 -26.55 28.29
N ASN A 249 22.44 -27.86 28.38
CA ASN A 249 21.35 -28.83 28.43
C ASN A 249 20.68 -28.88 29.82
N ASN A 250 20.14 -27.74 30.27
CA ASN A 250 19.30 -27.59 31.46
C ASN A 250 18.12 -26.66 31.14
N GLU A 251 17.04 -26.77 31.91
CA GLU A 251 15.78 -26.06 31.62
C GLU A 251 15.94 -24.54 31.64
N GLU A 252 16.67 -24.00 32.63
CA GLU A 252 16.88 -22.55 32.78
C GLU A 252 17.62 -21.95 31.58
N SER A 253 18.71 -22.58 31.14
CA SER A 253 19.50 -22.14 29.98
C SER A 253 18.71 -22.28 28.68
N ILE A 254 17.91 -23.34 28.53
CA ILE A 254 17.04 -23.52 27.36
C ILE A 254 15.97 -22.42 27.32
N GLN A 255 15.37 -22.09 28.47
CA GLN A 255 14.38 -21.03 28.59
C GLN A 255 14.97 -19.66 28.22
N GLN A 256 16.09 -19.28 28.84
CA GLN A 256 16.78 -18.01 28.57
C GLN A 256 17.18 -17.87 27.09
N VAL A 257 17.73 -18.92 26.50
CA VAL A 257 18.14 -18.90 25.08
C VAL A 257 16.94 -18.91 24.14
N SER A 258 15.83 -19.54 24.52
CA SER A 258 14.57 -19.44 23.79
C SER A 258 14.04 -18.01 23.78
N GLU A 259 14.00 -17.34 24.94
CA GLU A 259 13.59 -15.94 25.05
C GLU A 259 14.51 -15.02 24.22
N GLN A 260 15.82 -15.26 24.25
CA GLN A 260 16.78 -14.54 23.41
C GLN A 260 16.51 -14.74 21.91
N LEU A 261 16.27 -15.98 21.47
CA LEU A 261 15.92 -16.28 20.08
C LEU A 261 14.65 -15.53 19.67
N GLN A 262 13.59 -15.63 20.47
CA GLN A 262 12.33 -14.95 20.18
C GLN A 262 12.49 -13.42 20.12
N ALA A 263 13.23 -12.83 21.06
CA ALA A 263 13.54 -11.40 21.06
C ALA A 263 14.28 -10.98 19.79
N ASN A 264 15.27 -11.76 19.34
CA ASN A 264 16.02 -11.49 18.13
C ASN A 264 15.17 -11.59 16.85
N VAL A 265 14.26 -12.57 16.78
CA VAL A 265 13.30 -12.68 15.67
C VAL A 265 12.39 -11.44 15.63
N ARG A 266 11.85 -11.02 16.78
CA ARG A 266 11.00 -9.82 16.87
C ARG A 266 11.76 -8.56 16.46
N LEU A 267 13.03 -8.43 16.84
CA LEU A 267 13.88 -7.30 16.46
C LEU A 267 14.09 -7.24 14.94
N LEU A 268 14.53 -8.34 14.31
CA LEU A 268 14.76 -8.40 12.87
C LEU A 268 13.48 -8.08 12.08
N GLU A 269 12.35 -8.58 12.56
CA GLU A 269 11.07 -8.31 11.92
C GLU A 269 10.61 -6.86 12.08
N SER A 270 10.74 -6.27 13.28
CA SER A 270 10.39 -4.86 13.49
C SER A 270 11.27 -3.92 12.65
N GLN A 271 12.56 -4.23 12.50
CA GLN A 271 13.46 -3.50 11.60
C GLN A 271 12.99 -3.59 10.14
N THR A 272 12.66 -4.80 9.68
CA THR A 272 12.16 -5.04 8.32
C THR A 272 10.83 -4.32 8.08
N LEU A 273 9.92 -4.37 9.05
CA LEU A 273 8.66 -3.66 9.02
C LEU A 273 8.88 -2.15 8.87
N THR A 274 9.75 -1.56 9.69
CA THR A 274 10.09 -0.13 9.63
C THR A 274 10.67 0.24 8.25
N GLN A 275 11.56 -0.59 7.70
CA GLN A 275 12.12 -0.37 6.37
C GLN A 275 11.06 -0.46 5.27
N LEU A 276 10.13 -1.42 5.35
CA LEU A 276 9.03 -1.55 4.39
C LEU A 276 8.07 -0.36 4.46
N LEU A 277 7.68 0.08 5.66
CA LEU A 277 6.85 1.26 5.86
C LEU A 277 7.53 2.51 5.28
N THR A 278 8.83 2.68 5.55
CA THR A 278 9.63 3.80 5.01
C THR A 278 9.71 3.75 3.48
N LEU A 279 9.95 2.56 2.91
CA LEU A 279 10.06 2.34 1.46
C LEU A 279 8.77 2.69 0.71
N TYR A 280 7.61 2.47 1.33
CA TYR A 280 6.30 2.85 0.81
C TYR A 280 5.77 4.19 1.35
N GLN A 281 6.57 4.91 2.15
CA GLN A 281 6.26 6.22 2.75
C GLN A 281 4.97 6.21 3.59
N PHE A 282 4.71 5.10 4.30
CA PHE A 282 3.60 4.99 5.26
C PHE A 282 3.93 5.75 6.55
N LYS A 283 3.02 6.63 6.99
CA LYS A 283 3.08 7.34 8.27
C LYS A 283 2.22 6.62 9.31
N GLN A 284 2.34 6.97 10.59
CA GLN A 284 1.57 6.34 11.67
C GLN A 284 0.05 6.45 11.45
N HIS A 285 -0.45 7.58 10.97
CA HIS A 285 -1.87 7.75 10.63
C HIS A 285 -2.35 6.78 9.54
N ASP A 286 -1.47 6.37 8.62
CA ASP A 286 -1.83 5.44 7.55
C ASP A 286 -2.11 4.06 8.16
N ILE A 287 -1.26 3.64 9.11
CA ILE A 287 -1.39 2.34 9.79
C ILE A 287 -2.76 2.19 10.45
N ASP A 288 -3.24 3.25 11.11
CA ASP A 288 -4.53 3.28 11.80
C ASP A 288 -5.70 3.22 10.80
N LEU A 289 -5.63 3.95 9.68
CA LEU A 289 -6.65 3.91 8.61
C LEU A 289 -6.77 2.55 7.94
N TYR A 290 -5.66 1.80 7.84
CA TYR A 290 -5.62 0.47 7.22
C TYR A 290 -5.88 -0.67 8.21
N GLU A 291 -6.22 -0.37 9.48
CA GLU A 291 -6.43 -1.35 10.55
C GLU A 291 -5.33 -2.43 10.65
N LEU A 292 -4.10 -2.09 10.24
CA LEU A 292 -2.99 -3.02 10.32
C LEU A 292 -2.81 -3.38 11.81
N PRO A 293 -2.57 -4.66 12.17
CA PRO A 293 -2.33 -5.05 13.55
C PRO A 293 -0.90 -4.66 13.95
N ILE A 294 -0.58 -3.37 13.84
CA ILE A 294 0.70 -2.73 14.10
C ILE A 294 0.43 -1.54 15.04
N GLN A 295 1.27 -1.38 16.05
CA GLN A 295 1.25 -0.24 16.97
C GLN A 295 2.70 0.14 17.27
N GLU A 296 3.04 1.43 17.15
CA GLU A 296 4.40 1.94 17.42
C GLU A 296 5.52 1.16 16.70
N GLY A 297 5.28 0.75 15.44
CA GLY A 297 6.26 0.00 14.64
C GLY A 297 6.43 -1.48 15.05
N GLN A 298 5.50 -2.03 15.82
CA GLN A 298 5.49 -3.43 16.26
C GLN A 298 4.16 -4.11 15.96
N TRP A 299 4.18 -5.42 15.68
CA TRP A 299 2.95 -6.19 15.48
C TRP A 299 2.20 -6.40 16.80
N LYS A 300 0.88 -6.19 16.81
CA LYS A 300 -0.01 -6.50 17.93
C LYS A 300 -0.12 -8.01 18.17
N LEU A 301 -0.06 -8.80 17.09
CA LEU A 301 -0.10 -10.26 17.14
C LEU A 301 1.32 -10.83 17.22
N ASP A 302 1.70 -11.34 18.39
CA ASP A 302 3.01 -11.96 18.58
C ASP A 302 3.12 -13.30 17.82
N LEU A 303 4.28 -13.54 17.17
CA LEU A 303 4.57 -14.76 16.39
C LEU A 303 4.61 -16.04 17.24
N PHE A 304 4.83 -15.88 18.54
CA PHE A 304 5.05 -16.98 19.49
C PHE A 304 3.82 -17.24 20.38
N SER A 305 2.71 -16.55 20.12
CA SER A 305 1.41 -16.75 20.79
C SER A 305 0.64 -17.90 20.13
N ALA A 306 0.27 -18.91 20.92
CA ALA A 306 -0.51 -20.07 20.44
C ALA A 306 -1.91 -19.69 19.94
N ASP A 307 -2.52 -18.66 20.55
CA ASP A 307 -3.86 -18.18 20.17
C ASP A 307 -3.85 -17.48 18.80
N ASN A 308 -2.72 -16.86 18.42
CA ASN A 308 -2.60 -16.05 17.21
C ASN A 308 -2.22 -16.86 15.94
N LEU A 309 -1.77 -18.11 16.08
CA LEU A 309 -1.32 -18.93 14.94
C LEU A 309 -2.47 -19.38 14.03
N GLN A 310 -3.69 -19.42 14.55
CA GLN A 310 -4.88 -19.84 13.80
C GLN A 310 -5.26 -18.82 12.71
N GLU A 311 -5.02 -17.53 12.96
CA GLU A 311 -5.30 -16.43 12.00
C GLU A 311 -4.42 -16.53 10.74
N PHE A 312 -3.23 -17.15 10.83
CA PHE A 312 -2.34 -17.41 9.69
C PHE A 312 -2.55 -18.77 9.02
N GLY A 313 -3.68 -19.44 9.32
CA GLY A 313 -4.12 -20.67 8.65
C GLY A 313 -3.46 -21.94 9.18
N ILE A 314 -2.86 -21.90 10.37
CA ILE A 314 -2.26 -23.09 10.99
C ILE A 314 -3.34 -23.77 11.84
N LYS A 315 -4.01 -24.78 11.25
CA LYS A 315 -4.97 -25.61 11.99
C LYS A 315 -4.21 -26.52 12.96
N ALA A 316 -4.47 -26.38 14.26
CA ALA A 316 -4.01 -27.31 15.29
C ALA A 316 -4.73 -28.67 15.13
N THR A 317 -4.31 -29.49 14.16
CA THR A 317 -4.86 -30.84 13.98
C THR A 317 -4.20 -31.83 14.94
N SER A 318 -4.99 -32.71 15.56
CA SER A 318 -4.60 -33.70 16.59
C SER A 318 -3.44 -34.65 16.24
N ASN A 319 -2.95 -34.68 15.00
CA ASN A 319 -1.77 -35.44 14.57
C ASN A 319 -0.42 -34.70 14.74
N PHE A 320 -0.42 -33.56 15.44
CA PHE A 320 0.74 -32.67 15.61
C PHE A 320 1.88 -33.22 16.50
N VAL A 321 1.78 -34.47 16.98
CA VAL A 321 2.70 -35.04 17.99
C VAL A 321 4.00 -35.63 17.39
N LYS A 322 4.16 -35.73 16.07
CA LYS A 322 5.39 -36.26 15.45
C LYS A 322 6.34 -35.15 14.99
N GLY A 323 7.03 -34.50 15.92
CA GLY A 323 8.16 -33.63 15.57
C GLY A 323 8.53 -32.50 16.55
N ALA A 324 7.76 -32.30 17.62
CA ALA A 324 8.14 -31.44 18.73
C ALA A 324 9.09 -32.21 19.67
N GLY A 325 10.39 -31.94 19.57
CA GLY A 325 11.41 -32.59 20.40
C GLY A 325 11.42 -32.08 21.84
N VAL A 326 10.57 -32.68 22.68
CA VAL A 326 10.54 -32.82 24.17
C VAL A 326 10.44 -31.51 25.00
N GLY A 327 9.50 -31.38 25.95
CA GLY A 327 8.75 -32.44 26.64
C GLY A 327 7.45 -32.04 27.33
N VAL A 328 6.41 -32.82 27.02
CA VAL A 328 5.52 -33.44 28.00
C VAL A 328 5.31 -34.87 27.49
N ALA A 329 5.74 -35.88 28.25
CA ALA A 329 5.24 -37.24 28.06
C ALA A 329 3.98 -37.35 28.92
N VAL A 330 2.81 -37.19 28.30
CA VAL A 330 1.58 -37.67 28.94
C VAL A 330 1.52 -39.16 28.63
N ASP A 331 1.71 -39.99 29.65
CA ASP A 331 1.39 -41.41 29.59
C ASP A 331 -0.09 -41.53 29.23
N LEU A 332 -0.40 -41.92 28.00
CA LEU A 332 -1.74 -42.27 27.57
C LEU A 332 -1.82 -43.80 27.59
N VAL A 333 -2.00 -44.35 28.80
CA VAL A 333 -2.54 -45.71 28.97
C VAL A 333 -3.97 -45.69 28.46
N ALA A 334 -4.14 -45.96 27.16
CA ALA A 334 -5.43 -46.29 26.59
C ALA A 334 -5.69 -47.78 26.80
N ALA A 335 -6.12 -48.17 28.02
CA ALA A 335 -6.87 -49.41 28.24
C ALA A 335 -7.49 -49.45 29.66
N GLY A 336 -8.82 -49.28 29.74
CA GLY A 336 -9.64 -49.98 30.72
C GLY A 336 -9.77 -49.38 32.13
N MET A 337 -10.98 -48.85 32.40
CA MET A 337 -11.77 -48.94 33.64
C MET A 337 -11.16 -48.53 35.02
N THR A 338 -11.97 -47.70 35.72
CA THR A 338 -12.23 -47.65 37.18
C THR A 338 -11.24 -46.98 38.16
N LEU A 339 -11.81 -46.00 38.92
CA LEU A 339 -11.56 -45.64 40.33
C LEU A 339 -10.13 -45.70 40.89
N GLY A 340 -9.55 -44.55 41.26
CA GLY A 340 -8.45 -44.50 42.22
C GLY A 340 -7.59 -43.24 42.17
N ALA A 341 -7.45 -42.58 43.32
CA ALA A 341 -6.53 -41.47 43.53
C ALA A 341 -5.06 -41.93 43.49
N ALA A 342 -4.23 -41.26 42.70
CA ALA A 342 -2.79 -41.17 42.91
C ALA A 342 -2.23 -39.95 42.17
N ALA A 343 -2.12 -38.83 42.88
CA ALA A 343 -1.24 -37.74 42.48
C ALA A 343 0.21 -38.16 42.73
N VAL A 344 1.11 -37.92 41.78
CA VAL A 344 2.55 -37.84 42.05
C VAL A 344 3.10 -36.56 41.44
N VAL A 345 3.70 -35.79 42.35
CA VAL A 345 4.30 -34.46 42.26
C VAL A 345 5.55 -34.45 41.38
N GLY A 346 5.73 -33.41 40.57
CA GLY A 346 7.07 -32.98 40.13
C GLY A 346 7.13 -32.30 38.75
N GLY A 347 7.54 -31.01 38.75
CA GLY A 347 8.09 -30.32 37.58
C GLY A 347 7.13 -29.34 36.90
N VAL A 348 7.33 -28.04 37.13
CA VAL A 348 6.68 -26.97 36.34
C VAL A 348 7.31 -26.98 34.95
N ALA A 349 6.64 -27.55 33.96
CA ALA A 349 7.07 -27.56 32.57
C ALA A 349 6.47 -26.36 31.81
N GLY A 350 7.30 -25.38 31.44
CA GLY A 350 6.93 -24.27 30.57
C GLY A 350 6.88 -24.72 29.10
N VAL A 351 5.78 -24.39 28.40
CA VAL A 351 5.60 -24.71 26.97
C VAL A 351 6.17 -23.56 26.12
N LEU A 352 7.31 -23.79 25.47
CA LEU A 352 7.90 -22.84 24.53
C LEU A 352 7.53 -23.18 23.08
N TRP A 353 6.54 -22.49 22.53
CA TRP A 353 6.19 -22.55 21.10
C TRP A 353 7.24 -21.80 20.24
N GLY A 354 7.47 -22.26 19.00
CA GLY A 354 8.27 -21.54 18.00
C GLY A 354 9.74 -21.95 17.84
N VAL A 355 10.22 -22.91 18.65
CA VAL A 355 11.64 -23.28 18.71
C VAL A 355 11.82 -24.77 18.41
N LYS A 356 12.59 -25.09 17.37
CA LYS A 356 12.88 -26.49 16.97
C LYS A 356 14.32 -26.83 17.29
N GLN A 357 14.50 -27.95 18.01
CA GLN A 357 15.79 -28.59 18.17
C GLN A 357 16.14 -29.28 16.85
N ARG A 358 17.12 -28.78 16.09
CA ARG A 358 17.60 -29.45 14.87
C ARG A 358 19.11 -29.63 14.90
N TYR A 359 19.52 -30.89 14.94
CA TYR A 359 20.91 -31.33 14.97
C TYR A 359 21.37 -31.73 13.56
N TYR A 360 22.52 -31.21 13.11
CA TYR A 360 23.19 -31.67 11.87
C TYR A 360 24.52 -32.40 12.13
N ASP A 361 25.04 -32.38 13.36
CA ASP A 361 26.20 -33.16 13.78
C ASP A 361 25.82 -34.08 14.95
N GLU A 362 24.99 -35.08 14.65
CA GLU A 362 24.71 -36.18 15.57
C GLU A 362 25.95 -37.07 15.71
N LEU A 363 26.55 -37.01 16.91
CA LEU A 363 27.05 -38.14 17.70
C LEU A 363 27.73 -37.66 19.00
N GLN A 364 28.14 -36.37 19.08
CA GLN A 364 28.84 -35.83 20.27
C GLN A 364 27.97 -34.99 21.22
N ALA A 365 26.71 -34.72 20.88
CA ALA A 365 25.81 -33.86 21.66
C ALA A 365 25.53 -34.33 23.08
N LYS A 366 25.20 -35.63 23.22
CA LYS A 366 24.95 -36.27 24.52
C LYS A 366 26.21 -36.31 25.40
N LEU A 367 27.40 -36.17 24.80
CA LEU A 367 28.69 -36.11 25.49
C LEU A 367 29.13 -34.68 25.86
N LYS A 368 28.57 -33.63 25.25
CA LYS A 368 29.05 -32.25 25.36
C LYS A 368 28.18 -31.30 26.19
N GLY A 369 27.06 -31.75 26.75
CA GLY A 369 26.26 -30.94 27.71
C GLY A 369 25.58 -29.69 27.15
N HIS A 370 25.51 -29.52 25.81
CA HIS A 370 24.95 -28.33 25.17
C HIS A 370 23.92 -28.69 24.07
N ARG A 371 23.00 -27.77 23.77
CA ARG A 371 21.99 -27.82 22.70
C ARG A 371 21.99 -26.54 21.88
N TYR A 372 21.47 -26.57 20.67
CA TYR A 372 21.26 -25.37 19.85
C TYR A 372 19.76 -25.16 19.60
N LEU A 373 19.30 -23.92 19.76
CA LEU A 373 17.93 -23.49 19.50
C LEU A 373 17.90 -22.64 18.23
N CYS A 374 16.90 -22.88 17.38
CA CYS A 374 16.67 -22.20 16.10
C CYS A 374 15.17 -21.98 15.89
N ALA A 375 14.80 -21.00 15.07
CA ALA A 375 13.40 -20.79 14.68
C ALA A 375 12.85 -22.04 13.95
N ASP A 376 11.66 -22.47 14.36
CA ASP A 376 11.03 -23.63 13.76
C ASP A 376 10.46 -23.36 12.35
N ASP A 377 10.09 -24.44 11.65
CA ASP A 377 9.58 -24.35 10.28
C ASP A 377 8.22 -23.63 10.20
N ILE A 378 7.44 -23.62 11.28
CA ILE A 378 6.13 -23.00 11.37
C ILE A 378 6.27 -21.50 11.61
N THR A 379 7.11 -21.07 12.54
CA THR A 379 7.44 -19.66 12.76
C THR A 379 7.89 -18.99 11.46
N LEU A 380 8.77 -19.66 10.70
CA LEU A 380 9.24 -19.14 9.40
C LEU A 380 8.13 -19.07 8.34
N GLN A 381 7.15 -19.98 8.35
CA GLN A 381 5.99 -19.94 7.46
C GLN A 381 5.04 -18.80 7.80
N VAL A 382 4.76 -18.60 9.09
CA VAL A 382 3.94 -17.48 9.57
C VAL A 382 4.61 -16.17 9.21
N LEU A 383 5.90 -16.04 9.51
CA LEU A 383 6.70 -14.87 9.14
C LEU A 383 6.58 -14.58 7.65
N TRP A 384 6.81 -15.58 6.79
CA TRP A 384 6.69 -15.44 5.35
C TRP A 384 5.31 -14.96 4.89
N LYS A 385 4.24 -15.63 5.33
CA LYS A 385 2.86 -15.25 4.96
C LYS A 385 2.53 -13.84 5.44
N ARG A 386 2.92 -13.49 6.66
CA ARG A 386 2.70 -12.17 7.24
C ARG A 386 3.42 -11.07 6.48
N GLN A 387 4.67 -11.29 6.08
CA GLN A 387 5.42 -10.32 5.29
C GLN A 387 4.85 -10.16 3.88
N LEU A 388 4.38 -11.24 3.24
CA LEU A 388 3.70 -11.15 1.95
C LEU A 388 2.38 -10.38 2.04
N HIS A 389 1.62 -10.60 3.11
CA HIS A 389 0.40 -9.84 3.39
C HIS A 389 0.70 -8.36 3.54
N LEU A 390 1.65 -8.01 4.41
CA LEU A 390 2.08 -6.63 4.60
C LEU A 390 2.47 -6.00 3.27
N LEU A 391 3.30 -6.67 2.47
CA LEU A 391 3.70 -6.17 1.15
C LEU A 391 2.48 -5.90 0.25
N SER A 392 1.51 -6.82 0.21
CA SER A 392 0.30 -6.63 -0.60
C SER A 392 -0.51 -5.42 -0.16
N VAL A 393 -0.64 -5.18 1.16
CA VAL A 393 -1.33 -4.00 1.70
C VAL A 393 -0.55 -2.72 1.38
N LEU A 394 0.77 -2.72 1.55
CA LEU A 394 1.62 -1.57 1.25
C LEU A 394 1.60 -1.19 -0.23
N GLN A 395 1.53 -2.18 -1.12
CA GLN A 395 1.43 -1.96 -2.57
C GLN A 395 0.07 -1.43 -3.00
N GLN A 396 -0.98 -1.71 -2.22
CA GLN A 396 -2.34 -1.29 -2.56
C GLN A 396 -2.73 0.05 -1.93
N ARG A 397 -1.89 0.65 -1.05
CA ARG A 397 -2.05 1.93 -0.29
C ARG A 397 -3.47 2.49 -0.29
N GLY A 398 -4.40 1.62 0.09
CA GLY A 398 -5.79 1.84 -0.24
C GLY A 398 -6.61 0.57 -0.37
N HIS A 399 -7.01 -0.03 0.74
CA HIS A 399 -8.12 -0.98 0.81
C HIS A 399 -8.46 -1.14 2.29
N ALA A 400 -9.13 -0.13 2.84
CA ALA A 400 -10.11 -0.42 3.87
C ALA A 400 -11.39 -0.79 3.13
N SER A 401 -11.68 -2.08 3.03
CA SER A 401 -13.05 -2.43 3.37
C SER A 401 -13.24 -1.89 4.79
N VAL A 402 -14.07 -0.86 4.94
CA VAL A 402 -14.52 -0.35 6.25
C VAL A 402 -15.27 -1.45 7.03
N ASN A 403 -15.52 -2.60 6.39
CA ASN A 403 -15.79 -3.85 7.07
C ASN A 403 -14.47 -4.53 7.42
N LYS A 404 -14.20 -4.69 8.74
CA LYS A 404 -13.25 -5.64 9.32
C LYS A 404 -12.79 -6.65 8.27
N MET A 405 -11.64 -6.41 7.63
CA MET A 405 -10.88 -7.53 7.12
C MET A 405 -10.42 -8.24 8.40
N SER A 406 -11.30 -9.11 8.92
CA SER A 406 -10.85 -10.32 9.59
C SER A 406 -9.65 -10.80 8.80
N ILE A 407 -8.56 -11.10 9.50
CA ILE A 407 -7.37 -11.75 8.97
C ILE A 407 -7.85 -13.03 8.31
N ASP A 408 -8.36 -12.92 7.09
CA ASP A 408 -8.91 -14.03 6.36
C ASP A 408 -7.69 -14.60 5.67
N GLY A 409 -6.96 -15.42 6.44
CA GLY A 409 -5.82 -16.18 5.97
C GLY A 409 -6.14 -17.05 4.75
N SER A 410 -7.39 -17.08 4.27
CA SER A 410 -7.85 -17.73 3.05
C SER A 410 -7.06 -17.30 1.80
N ALA A 411 -6.87 -16.00 1.54
CA ALA A 411 -6.17 -15.52 0.34
C ALA A 411 -4.64 -15.78 0.37
N LEU A 412 -4.05 -15.88 1.57
CA LEU A 412 -2.64 -16.27 1.78
C LEU A 412 -2.46 -17.80 1.89
N ASN A 413 -3.54 -18.54 2.10
CA ASN A 413 -3.54 -20.00 2.07
C ASN A 413 -3.51 -20.54 0.64
N GLU A 414 -3.94 -19.77 -0.37
CA GLU A 414 -3.85 -20.17 -1.78
C GLU A 414 -2.42 -20.07 -2.34
N THR A 415 -1.61 -19.12 -1.88
CA THR A 415 -0.17 -19.10 -2.19
C THR A 415 0.56 -20.12 -1.32
N GLY A 416 0.55 -21.38 -1.77
CA GLY A 416 1.32 -22.46 -1.14
C GLY A 416 2.81 -22.10 -1.00
N LEU A 417 3.50 -22.79 -0.09
CA LEU A 417 4.93 -22.55 0.10
C LEU A 417 5.72 -22.82 -1.18
N PRO A 418 6.81 -22.08 -1.42
CA PRO A 418 7.70 -22.30 -2.55
C PRO A 418 8.16 -23.76 -2.62
N LYS A 419 8.23 -24.36 -3.81
CA LYS A 419 8.78 -25.72 -3.97
C LYS A 419 10.19 -25.86 -3.41
N ALA A 420 10.98 -24.80 -3.47
CA ALA A 420 12.35 -24.73 -2.95
C ALA A 420 12.45 -24.37 -1.45
N TRP A 421 11.34 -24.20 -0.74
CA TRP A 421 11.30 -23.75 0.66
C TRP A 421 12.25 -24.54 1.58
N ALA A 422 12.15 -25.87 1.57
CA ALA A 422 12.99 -26.72 2.40
C ALA A 422 14.50 -26.59 2.07
N LYS A 423 14.85 -26.39 0.79
CA LYS A 423 16.22 -26.16 0.32
C LYS A 423 16.74 -24.81 0.86
N TRP A 424 15.94 -23.75 0.77
CA TRP A 424 16.32 -22.43 1.29
C TRP A 424 16.57 -22.46 2.79
N LEU A 425 15.64 -23.04 3.56
CA LEU A 425 15.80 -23.14 5.02
C LEU A 425 17.02 -23.98 5.41
N LYS A 426 17.26 -25.09 4.70
CA LYS A 426 18.46 -25.91 4.94
C LYS A 426 19.73 -25.10 4.67
N SER A 427 19.77 -24.35 3.56
CA SER A 427 20.92 -23.51 3.21
C SER A 427 21.19 -22.44 4.27
N ALA A 428 20.16 -21.71 4.71
CA ALA A 428 20.32 -20.67 5.73
C ALA A 428 20.78 -21.23 7.08
N ARG A 429 20.15 -22.32 7.55
CA ARG A 429 20.48 -22.97 8.84
C ARG A 429 21.90 -23.55 8.90
N GLN A 430 22.48 -23.88 7.75
CA GLN A 430 23.87 -24.35 7.66
C GLN A 430 24.89 -23.21 7.79
N HIS A 431 24.45 -21.95 7.76
CA HIS A 431 25.32 -20.79 7.85
C HIS A 431 24.85 -19.83 8.96
N PRO A 432 25.02 -20.18 10.25
CA PRO A 432 24.64 -19.33 11.38
C PRO A 432 25.24 -17.92 11.34
N GLN A 433 26.43 -17.77 10.76
CA GLN A 433 27.08 -16.47 10.56
C GLN A 433 26.29 -15.52 9.66
N TRP A 434 25.32 -16.00 8.89
CA TRP A 434 24.48 -15.11 8.06
C TRP A 434 23.51 -14.26 8.88
N ALA A 435 23.17 -14.68 10.11
CA ALA A 435 22.37 -13.87 11.01
C ALA A 435 23.27 -12.82 11.68
N SER A 436 22.94 -11.55 11.50
CA SER A 436 23.69 -10.42 12.07
C SER A 436 23.76 -10.43 13.60
N LEU A 437 22.78 -11.05 14.25
CA LEU A 437 22.65 -11.14 15.71
C LEU A 437 23.26 -12.41 16.32
N ASN A 438 23.84 -13.30 15.50
CA ASN A 438 24.56 -14.47 16.01
C ASN A 438 26.05 -14.12 16.21
N GLU A 439 26.62 -14.51 17.35
CA GLU A 439 28.07 -14.55 17.51
C GLU A 439 28.61 -15.79 16.75
N SER A 440 29.39 -15.57 15.70
CA SER A 440 30.00 -16.64 14.91
C SER A 440 31.42 -16.29 14.48
N ASP A 441 32.36 -17.19 14.76
CA ASP A 441 33.76 -17.09 14.32
C ASP A 441 33.96 -17.56 12.87
N GLN A 442 32.90 -17.99 12.18
CA GLN A 442 32.97 -18.48 10.81
C GLN A 442 32.93 -17.32 9.79
N PRO A 443 33.62 -17.45 8.64
CA PRO A 443 33.57 -16.43 7.60
C PRO A 443 32.14 -16.31 7.04
N LEU A 444 31.69 -15.06 6.83
CA LEU A 444 30.32 -14.70 6.42
C LEU A 444 29.84 -15.34 5.11
N PHE A 445 30.75 -15.68 4.18
CA PHE A 445 30.41 -16.13 2.83
C PHE A 445 29.35 -15.25 2.14
N THR A 446 29.57 -13.93 2.13
CA THR A 446 28.60 -12.91 1.69
C THR A 446 28.00 -13.23 0.31
N ASN A 447 28.81 -13.70 -0.64
CA ASN A 447 28.32 -14.07 -1.99
C ASN A 447 27.26 -15.18 -1.96
N LYS A 448 27.39 -16.17 -1.06
CA LYS A 448 26.40 -17.24 -0.92
C LYS A 448 25.11 -16.73 -0.25
N LYS A 449 25.22 -15.88 0.78
CA LYS A 449 24.07 -15.22 1.41
C LYS A 449 23.30 -14.40 0.37
N SER A 450 24.00 -13.54 -0.38
CA SER A 450 23.41 -12.71 -1.43
C SER A 450 22.79 -13.53 -2.55
N ALA A 451 23.39 -14.67 -2.94
CA ALA A 451 22.82 -15.55 -3.95
C ALA A 451 21.50 -16.18 -3.48
N LEU A 452 21.41 -16.63 -2.22
CA LEU A 452 20.17 -17.17 -1.67
C LEU A 452 19.08 -16.10 -1.55
N ILE A 453 19.44 -14.91 -1.07
CA ILE A 453 18.50 -13.76 -1.02
C ILE A 453 17.98 -13.47 -2.43
N LYS A 454 18.86 -13.41 -3.44
CA LYS A 454 18.47 -13.19 -4.83
C LYS A 454 17.53 -14.28 -5.35
N GLU A 455 17.81 -15.57 -5.10
CA GLU A 455 16.94 -16.70 -5.48
C GLU A 455 15.52 -16.54 -4.89
N ILE A 456 15.43 -16.15 -3.61
CA ILE A 456 14.14 -15.92 -2.93
C ILE A 456 13.43 -14.67 -3.49
N THR A 457 14.16 -13.58 -3.72
CA THR A 457 13.62 -12.36 -4.33
C THR A 457 13.06 -12.61 -5.73
N GLU A 458 13.78 -13.36 -6.58
CA GLU A 458 13.31 -13.72 -7.92
C GLU A 458 12.03 -14.58 -7.87
N HIS A 459 11.91 -15.46 -6.89
CA HIS A 459 10.67 -16.20 -6.66
C HIS A 459 9.50 -15.30 -6.25
N LEU A 460 9.75 -14.32 -5.36
CA LEU A 460 8.74 -13.35 -4.94
C LEU A 460 8.22 -12.51 -6.12
N ILE A 461 9.11 -12.08 -7.02
CA ILE A 461 8.73 -11.35 -8.25
C ILE A 461 7.75 -12.17 -9.09
N GLN A 462 7.98 -13.48 -9.21
CA GLN A 462 7.10 -14.35 -10.00
C GLN A 462 5.70 -14.51 -9.39
N ILE A 463 5.60 -14.55 -8.05
CA ILE A 463 4.31 -14.63 -7.36
C ILE A 463 3.48 -13.38 -7.64
N VAL A 464 4.10 -12.20 -7.61
CA VAL A 464 3.37 -10.93 -7.83
C VAL A 464 2.93 -10.78 -9.29
N LYS A 465 3.72 -11.22 -10.27
CA LYS A 465 3.35 -11.16 -11.70
C LYS A 465 2.18 -12.07 -12.12
N LEU A 466 1.86 -13.09 -11.32
CA LEU A 466 0.79 -14.05 -11.60
C LEU A 466 -0.57 -13.62 -11.03
N LYS A 467 -0.59 -12.54 -10.23
CA LYS A 467 -1.80 -11.87 -9.74
C LYS A 467 -2.02 -10.60 -10.56
#